data_AF-A0A355F273-F1
#
_entry.id   AF-A0A355F273-F1
#
_cell.length_a   1.000
_cell.length_b   1.000
_cell.length_c   1.000
_cell.angle_alpha   90.00
_cell.angle_beta   90.00
_cell.angle_gamma   90.00
#
_symmetry.space_group_name_H-M   'P 1'
#
loop_
_entity.id
_entity.type
_entity.pdbx_description
1 polymer ?
#
loop_
_entity_poly.entity_id
_entity_poly.type
_entity_poly.pdbx_seq_one_letter_code
_entity_poly.pdbx_strand_id
1 'polypeptide(L)'
;FCPEVYPRFKTWCDEYFYLKLRVEPRGIGGLFFDDLNAGGFERCFALQQSVGDHFLSAYLPILRRRKDTPYGERERDFQLYR
;
A
#
# COMPACT_ATOMS: atom_id res chain seq x y z
N PHE A 1 -2.72 -17.80 5.90
CA PHE A 1 -2.43 -16.93 7.06
C PHE A 1 -3.69 -16.79 7.93
N CYS A 2 -3.62 -16.24 9.15
CA CYS A 2 -4.81 -16.04 9.99
C CYS A 2 -5.59 -14.75 9.62
N PRO A 3 -6.91 -14.67 9.90
CA PRO A 3 -7.75 -13.53 9.50
C PRO A 3 -7.28 -12.17 10.03
N GLU A 4 -6.53 -12.15 11.13
CA GLU A 4 -6.08 -10.94 11.83
C GLU A 4 -4.86 -10.29 11.15
N VAL A 5 -4.20 -10.99 10.21
CA VAL A 5 -3.01 -10.49 9.52
C VAL A 5 -3.33 -9.22 8.72
N TYR A 6 -4.43 -9.22 7.96
CA TYR A 6 -4.80 -8.07 7.14
C TYR A 6 -5.19 -6.85 7.99
N PRO A 7 -6.14 -6.94 8.96
CA PRO A 7 -6.50 -5.80 9.80
C PRO A 7 -5.29 -5.18 10.51
N ARG A 8 -4.38 -6.02 11.04
CA ARG A 8 -3.17 -5.54 11.73
C ARG A 8 -2.25 -4.73 10.81
N PHE A 9 -1.89 -5.28 9.66
CA PHE A 9 -0.94 -4.62 8.75
C PHE A 9 -1.56 -3.46 7.98
N LYS A 10 -2.88 -3.46 7.80
CA LYS A 10 -3.60 -2.29 7.30
C LYS A 10 -3.52 -1.14 8.30
N THR A 11 -3.87 -1.38 9.58
CA THR A 11 -3.79 -0.33 10.61
C THR A 11 -2.38 0.23 10.72
N TRP A 12 -1.36 -0.64 10.71
CA TRP A 12 0.03 -0.19 10.76
C TRP A 12 0.42 0.63 9.53
N CYS A 13 -0.08 0.27 8.35
CA CYS A 13 0.14 1.04 7.12
C CYS A 13 -0.43 2.46 7.23
N ASP A 14 -1.61 2.61 7.82
CA ASP A 14 -2.25 3.92 7.99
C ASP A 14 -1.48 4.80 9.00
N GLU A 15 -1.03 4.19 10.10
CA GLU A 15 -0.27 4.89 11.14
C GLU A 15 1.13 5.29 10.67
N TYR A 16 1.80 4.41 9.92
CA TYR A 16 3.17 4.63 9.45
C TYR A 16 3.23 5.68 8.34
N PHE A 17 2.33 5.61 7.35
CA PHE A 17 2.31 6.54 6.22
C PHE A 17 1.43 7.77 6.50
N TYR A 18 1.63 8.39 7.66
CA TYR A 18 0.94 9.60 8.09
C TYR A 18 1.89 10.80 8.23
N LEU A 19 1.54 11.92 7.59
CA LEU A 19 2.34 13.15 7.63
C LEU A 19 1.90 14.03 8.80
N LYS A 20 2.53 13.84 9.97
CA LYS A 20 2.16 14.54 11.22
C LYS A 20 2.08 16.07 11.09
N LEU A 21 3.03 16.70 10.39
CA LEU A 21 3.07 18.15 10.22
C LEU A 21 1.98 18.70 9.30
N ARG A 22 1.41 17.85 8.43
CA ARG A 22 0.30 18.20 7.53
C ARG A 22 -1.05 17.66 8.01
N VAL A 23 -1.05 16.84 9.05
CA VAL A 23 -2.23 16.19 9.62
C VAL A 23 -3.00 15.39 8.55
N GLU A 24 -2.30 14.75 7.61
CA GLU A 24 -2.91 13.99 6.51
C GLU A 24 -2.22 12.63 6.27
N PRO A 25 -2.96 11.60 5.83
CA PRO A 25 -2.36 10.37 5.33
C PRO A 25 -1.66 10.64 3.99
N ARG A 26 -0.54 9.95 3.74
CA ARG A 26 0.20 10.07 2.47
C ARG A 26 -0.60 9.53 1.26
N GLY A 27 -1.53 8.61 1.50
CA GLY A 27 -2.34 7.97 0.48
C GLY A 27 -3.47 7.16 1.10
N ILE A 28 -3.97 6.16 0.38
CA ILE A 28 -5.11 5.32 0.81
C ILE A 28 -4.70 4.06 1.58
N GLY A 29 -3.42 3.94 1.96
CA GLY A 29 -2.88 2.81 2.71
C GLY A 29 -2.48 1.61 1.83
N GLY A 30 -2.58 0.42 2.41
CA GLY A 30 -2.03 -0.82 1.87
C GLY A 30 -1.68 -1.78 3.00
N LEU A 31 -0.55 -2.48 2.86
CA LEU A 31 0.01 -3.32 3.90
C LEU A 31 1.37 -2.78 4.30
N PHE A 32 1.62 -2.70 5.61
CA PHE A 32 2.92 -2.38 6.17
C PHE A 32 3.20 -3.31 7.35
N PHE A 33 4.43 -3.80 7.42
CA PHE A 33 4.92 -4.59 8.53
C PHE A 33 6.45 -4.48 8.61
N ASP A 34 6.94 -4.52 9.83
CA ASP A 34 8.35 -4.67 10.18
C ASP A 34 8.46 -5.64 11.36
N ASP A 35 9.68 -6.05 11.72
CA ASP A 35 9.95 -6.99 12.82
C ASP A 35 9.13 -8.29 12.76
N LEU A 36 8.84 -8.77 11.53
CA LEU A 36 8.05 -9.97 11.29
C LEU A 36 8.89 -11.23 11.55
N ASN A 37 8.83 -11.74 12.78
CA ASN A 37 9.51 -12.98 13.19
C ASN A 37 8.57 -14.02 13.82
N ALA A 38 7.28 -13.70 13.96
CA ALA A 38 6.31 -14.57 14.63
C ALA A 38 5.90 -15.78 13.78
N GLY A 39 6.02 -16.97 14.36
CA GLY A 39 5.63 -18.24 13.71
C GLY A 39 6.71 -18.85 12.80
N GLY A 40 7.97 -18.40 12.94
CA GLY A 40 9.14 -19.00 12.30
C GLY A 40 9.44 -18.44 10.92
N PHE A 41 10.67 -18.70 10.45
CA PHE A 41 11.19 -18.17 9.19
C PHE A 41 10.31 -18.52 7.99
N GLU A 42 9.96 -19.80 7.81
CA GLU A 42 9.16 -20.27 6.67
C GLU A 42 7.83 -19.55 6.54
N ARG A 43 7.14 -19.31 7.65
CA ARG A 43 5.88 -18.58 7.66
C ARG A 43 6.07 -17.11 7.27
N CYS A 44 7.10 -16.47 7.81
CA CYS A 44 7.40 -15.06 7.54
C CYS A 44 7.83 -14.88 6.08
N PHE A 45 8.65 -15.79 5.56
CA PHE A 45 9.08 -15.79 4.17
C PHE A 45 7.91 -16.03 3.21
N ALA A 46 7.05 -17.02 3.50
CA ALA A 46 5.83 -17.25 2.71
C ALA A 46 4.90 -16.03 2.68
N LEU A 47 4.79 -15.28 3.77
CA LEU A 47 4.03 -14.04 3.81
C LEU A 47 4.67 -12.96 2.93
N GLN A 48 5.98 -12.78 3.01
CA GLN A 48 6.71 -11.83 2.17
C GLN A 48 6.58 -12.16 0.68
N GLN A 49 6.71 -13.45 0.30
CA GLN A 49 6.49 -13.91 -1.07
C GLN A 49 5.06 -13.60 -1.53
N SER A 50 4.05 -13.97 -0.72
CA SER A 50 2.65 -13.70 -1.03
C SER A 50 2.37 -12.22 -1.26
N VAL A 51 2.96 -11.32 -0.47
CA VAL A 51 2.80 -9.86 -0.65
C VAL A 51 3.42 -9.41 -1.98
N GLY A 52 4.63 -9.89 -2.29
CA GLY A 52 5.30 -9.60 -3.57
C GLY A 52 4.51 -10.09 -4.78
N ASP A 53 4.06 -11.35 -4.76
CA ASP A 53 3.33 -12.01 -5.85
C ASP A 53 2.01 -11.28 -6.19
N HIS A 54 1.38 -10.67 -5.18
CA HIS A 54 0.10 -9.98 -5.37
C HIS A 54 0.24 -8.50 -5.69
N PHE A 55 1.45 -7.91 -5.62
CA PHE A 55 1.64 -6.48 -5.89
C PHE A 55 1.21 -6.10 -7.31
N LEU A 56 1.66 -6.83 -8.32
CA LEU A 56 1.29 -6.57 -9.71
C LEU A 56 -0.21 -6.82 -9.95
N SER A 57 -0.75 -7.89 -9.37
CA SER A 57 -2.18 -8.19 -9.45
C SER A 57 -3.05 -7.09 -8.84
N ALA A 58 -2.57 -6.40 -7.81
CA ALA A 58 -3.26 -5.25 -7.21
C ALA A 58 -3.11 -3.97 -8.03
N TYR A 59 -1.90 -3.62 -8.46
CA TYR A 59 -1.61 -2.31 -9.06
C TYR A 59 -1.84 -2.27 -10.58
N LEU A 60 -1.47 -3.32 -11.31
CA LEU A 60 -1.51 -3.33 -12.77
C LEU A 60 -2.91 -3.12 -13.36
N PRO A 61 -4.00 -3.67 -12.78
CA PRO A 61 -5.36 -3.38 -13.25
C PRO A 61 -5.74 -1.90 -13.11
N ILE A 62 -5.25 -1.20 -12.07
CA ILE A 62 -5.47 0.23 -11.87
C ILE A 62 -4.73 1.01 -12.94
N LEU A 63 -3.44 0.72 -13.14
CA LEU A 63 -2.62 1.39 -14.14
C LEU A 63 -3.20 1.21 -15.54
N ARG A 64 -3.50 -0.02 -15.94
CA ARG A 64 -4.09 -0.33 -17.26
C ARG A 64 -5.40 0.42 -17.51
N ARG A 65 -6.22 0.59 -16.48
CA ARG A 65 -7.51 1.30 -16.57
C ARG A 65 -7.35 2.81 -16.66
N ARG A 66 -6.30 3.39 -16.07
CA ARG A 66 -6.19 4.83 -15.85
C ARG A 66 -5.13 5.53 -16.70
N LYS A 67 -4.12 4.81 -17.20
CA LYS A 67 -2.98 5.40 -17.93
C LYS A 67 -3.35 6.26 -19.14
N ASP A 68 -4.45 5.94 -19.82
CA ASP A 68 -4.90 6.66 -21.02
C ASP A 68 -6.05 7.63 -20.72
N THR A 69 -6.37 7.89 -19.44
CA THR A 69 -7.44 8.85 -19.07
C THR A 69 -6.99 10.25 -19.43
N PRO A 70 -7.73 11.00 -20.27
CA PRO A 70 -7.37 12.38 -20.59
C PRO A 70 -7.34 13.24 -19.33
N TYR A 71 -6.35 14.14 -19.26
CA TYR A 71 -6.21 15.12 -18.18
C TYR A 71 -5.76 16.46 -18.78
N GLY A 72 -6.17 17.56 -18.17
CA GLY A 72 -5.77 18.91 -18.55
C GLY A 72 -4.76 19.52 -17.58
N GLU A 73 -4.50 20.81 -17.75
CA GLU A 73 -3.57 21.56 -16.90
C GLU A 73 -4.01 21.58 -15.44
N ARG A 74 -5.31 21.76 -15.17
CA ARG A 74 -5.85 21.77 -13.81
C ARG A 74 -5.56 20.47 -13.06
N GLU A 75 -5.78 19.30 -13.68
CA GLU A 75 -5.47 18.02 -13.06
C GLU A 75 -3.97 17.84 -12.85
N ARG A 76 -3.14 18.31 -13.79
CA ARG A 76 -1.68 18.24 -13.70
C ARG A 76 -1.13 19.12 -12.58
N ASP A 77 -1.61 20.34 -12.44
CA ASP A 77 -1.21 21.27 -11.39
C ASP A 77 -1.56 20.72 -10.01
N PHE A 78 -2.77 20.13 -9.89
CA PHE A 78 -3.15 19.44 -8.66
C PHE A 78 -2.24 18.23 -8.37
N GLN A 79 -1.86 17.46 -9.39
CA GLN A 79 -0.91 16.35 -9.22
C GLN A 79 0.47 16.83 -8.75
N LEU A 80 0.98 17.97 -9.23
CA LEU A 80 2.27 18.53 -8.80
C LEU A 80 2.23 19.10 -7.37
N TYR A 81 1.06 19.56 -6.93
CA TYR A 81 0.84 20.03 -5.58
C TYR A 81 0.78 18.89 -4.54
N ARG A 82 0.23 17.73 -4.93
CA ARG A 82 0.09 16.54 -4.06
C ARG A 82 1.41 15.83 -3.82
#